data_AF-Q4RJG1-F1
#
_entry.id   AF-Q4RJG1-F1
#
_cell.length_a   1.000
_cell.length_b   1.000
_cell.length_c   1.000
_cell.angle_alpha   90.00
_cell.angle_beta   90.00
_cell.angle_gamma   90.00
#
_symmetry.space_group_name_H-M   'P 1'
#
loop_
_entity.id
_entity.type
_entity.pdbx_description
1 polymer ?
#
loop_
_entity_poly.entity_id
_entity_poly.type
_entity_poly.pdbx_seq_one_letter_code
_entity_poly.pdbx_strand_id
1 'polypeptide(L)'
;MLMSVGDLIADMQREDPGVSASVFSQDGQRVANTTLIDTLLDKDFQLIVNDDVYDVKSPERACVSGEHAAGLEDVKHIVHLLHTAIHQPEHHLLKERQLLEQLDNLKQQLSPMEKIKAQLSRTAESHSSRALWVGVALLSVQGGALAWLTWWVYSWDVMEPVTYFITYATSMGAFAYYVLTKTDYVYPEAKDRQFLQYFHKAAAKKNFNVAKYNELKDELAQ
;
A
#
# COMPACT_ATOMS: atom_id res chain seq x y z
N MET A 1 25.49 -4.21 21.55
CA MET A 1 24.18 -4.12 22.20
C MET A 1 24.29 -3.05 23.28
N LEU A 2 23.53 -1.96 23.15
CA LEU A 2 23.46 -0.93 24.17
C LEU A 2 22.30 -1.30 25.09
N MET A 3 22.61 -1.91 26.22
CA MET A 3 21.60 -2.28 27.23
C MET A 3 21.15 -1.02 28.00
N SER A 4 19.84 -0.87 28.18
CA SER A 4 19.24 0.21 28.96
C SER A 4 18.87 -0.23 30.37
N VAL A 5 18.69 0.73 31.28
CA VAL A 5 18.23 0.46 32.65
C VAL A 5 16.87 -0.24 32.66
N GLY A 6 16.01 0.06 31.70
CA GLY A 6 14.74 -0.64 31.51
C GLY A 6 14.91 -2.11 31.16
N ASP A 7 15.89 -2.44 30.32
CA ASP A 7 16.20 -3.82 29.97
C ASP A 7 16.74 -4.59 31.18
N LEU A 8 17.59 -3.96 32.00
CA LEU A 8 18.09 -4.55 33.25
C LEU A 8 16.96 -4.86 34.25
N ILE A 9 16.03 -3.91 34.43
CA ILE A 9 14.87 -4.11 35.31
C ILE A 9 13.98 -5.23 34.76
N ALA A 10 13.78 -5.29 33.43
CA ALA A 10 13.01 -6.33 32.78
C ALA A 10 13.68 -7.72 32.93
N ASP A 11 15.00 -7.79 32.84
CA ASP A 11 15.75 -9.03 33.06
C ASP A 11 15.68 -9.49 34.52
N MET A 12 15.77 -8.58 35.49
CA MET A 12 15.56 -8.92 36.92
C MET A 12 14.14 -9.44 37.19
N GLN A 13 13.12 -8.81 36.61
CA GLN A 13 11.73 -9.27 36.72
C GLN A 13 11.49 -10.60 36.03
N ARG A 14 12.25 -10.89 34.96
CA ARG A 14 12.19 -12.17 34.26
C ARG A 14 12.83 -13.30 35.07
N GLU A 15 13.87 -12.99 35.84
CA GLU A 15 14.57 -13.95 36.69
C GLU A 15 13.79 -14.24 37.99
N ASP A 16 13.19 -13.22 38.60
CA ASP A 16 12.24 -13.38 39.71
C ASP A 16 11.00 -12.47 39.54
N PRO A 17 9.82 -13.05 39.26
CA PRO A 17 8.59 -12.28 39.05
C PRO A 17 8.08 -11.59 40.34
N GLY A 18 8.63 -11.91 41.51
CA GLY A 18 8.34 -11.25 42.78
C GLY A 18 9.17 -9.99 43.05
N VAL A 19 10.09 -9.63 42.14
CA VAL A 19 11.03 -8.53 42.33
C VAL A 19 10.57 -7.24 41.65
N SER A 20 10.38 -6.19 42.44
CA SER A 20 10.22 -4.80 41.98
C SER A 20 11.53 -4.05 42.17
N ALA A 21 12.24 -3.81 41.07
CA ALA A 21 13.52 -3.10 41.05
C ALA A 21 13.36 -1.66 40.52
N SER A 22 14.01 -0.70 41.17
CA SER A 22 14.06 0.69 40.72
C SER A 22 15.44 1.29 40.98
N VAL A 23 15.95 2.04 40.00
CA VAL A 23 17.28 2.65 40.06
C VAL A 23 17.17 4.12 40.39
N PHE A 24 17.94 4.55 41.38
CA PHE A 24 18.07 5.93 41.84
C PHE A 24 19.52 6.38 41.74
N SER A 25 19.71 7.66 41.44
CA SER A 25 21.03 8.30 41.53
C SER A 25 21.38 8.58 42.99
N GLN A 26 22.66 8.80 43.28
CA GLN A 26 23.14 9.16 44.62
C GLN A 26 22.43 10.40 45.21
N ASP A 27 21.92 11.28 44.35
CA ASP A 27 21.13 12.47 44.72
C ASP A 27 19.65 12.17 45.03
N GLY A 28 19.23 10.91 45.03
CA GLY A 28 17.85 10.48 45.29
C GLY A 28 16.87 10.68 44.14
N GLN A 29 17.36 11.05 42.94
CA GLN A 29 16.52 11.16 41.73
C GLN A 29 16.38 9.82 41.02
N ARG A 30 15.15 9.48 40.61
CA ARG A 30 14.88 8.25 39.85
C ARG A 30 15.51 8.34 38.46
N VAL A 31 16.28 7.32 38.09
CA VAL A 31 16.88 7.21 36.75
C VAL A 31 15.83 6.71 35.75
N ALA A 32 15.79 7.31 34.57
CA ALA A 32 14.84 6.91 33.52
C ALA A 32 15.21 5.54 32.93
N ASN A 33 14.20 4.74 32.59
CA ASN A 33 14.39 3.41 31.99
C ASN A 33 15.14 3.45 30.65
N THR A 34 15.10 4.58 29.93
CA THR A 34 15.83 4.78 28.66
C THR A 34 17.30 5.11 28.85
N THR A 35 17.77 5.29 30.08
CA THR A 35 19.18 5.61 30.35
C THR A 35 20.04 4.40 30.00
N LEU A 36 21.15 4.64 29.31
CA LEU A 36 22.11 3.59 28.98
C LEU A 36 22.85 3.17 30.23
N ILE A 37 23.09 1.86 30.38
CA ILE A 37 23.85 1.33 31.54
C ILE A 37 25.28 1.88 31.57
N ASP A 38 25.86 2.17 30.41
CA ASP A 38 27.18 2.78 30.32
C ASP A 38 27.23 4.17 30.99
N THR A 39 26.14 4.94 30.89
CA THR A 39 26.00 6.25 31.56
C THR A 39 25.67 6.10 33.04
N LEU A 40 24.94 5.04 33.42
CA LEU A 40 24.64 4.75 34.84
C LEU A 40 25.91 4.36 35.60
N LEU A 41 26.77 3.53 35.00
CA LEU A 41 28.01 3.03 35.59
C LEU A 41 29.12 4.09 35.69
N ASP A 42 28.91 5.30 35.18
CA ASP A 42 29.88 6.40 35.32
C ASP A 42 29.82 7.05 36.72
N LYS A 43 28.72 6.80 37.46
CA LYS A 43 28.50 7.31 38.81
C LYS A 43 28.04 6.18 39.74
N ASP A 44 28.20 6.39 41.04
CA ASP A 44 27.58 5.53 42.04
C ASP A 44 26.06 5.69 41.99
N PHE A 45 25.33 4.58 42.14
CA PHE A 45 23.87 4.55 42.06
C PHE A 45 23.29 3.62 43.12
N GLN A 46 22.04 3.90 43.50
CA GLN A 46 21.28 3.10 44.44
C GLN A 46 20.27 2.23 43.68
N LEU A 47 20.30 0.93 43.96
CA LEU A 47 19.33 -0.02 43.45
C LEU A 47 18.37 -0.40 44.59
N ILE A 48 17.09 -0.10 44.41
CA ILE A 48 16.05 -0.48 45.37
C ILE A 48 15.34 -1.72 44.85
N VAL A 49 15.38 -2.80 45.62
CA VAL A 49 14.77 -4.10 45.30
C VAL A 49 13.81 -4.47 46.44
N ASN A 50 12.51 -4.54 46.19
CA ASN A 50 11.51 -5.00 47.19
C ASN A 50 11.62 -4.31 48.58
N ASP A 51 11.85 -2.99 48.59
CA ASP A 51 12.10 -2.13 49.77
C ASP A 51 13.50 -2.15 50.39
N ASP A 52 14.42 -3.00 49.92
CA ASP A 52 15.83 -2.98 50.32
C ASP A 52 16.65 -2.05 49.42
N VAL A 53 17.44 -1.16 50.03
CA VAL A 53 18.29 -0.19 49.31
C VAL A 53 19.72 -0.70 49.25
N TYR A 54 20.22 -0.95 48.03
CA TYR A 54 21.59 -1.36 47.76
C TYR A 54 22.40 -0.20 47.17
N ASP A 55 23.47 0.19 47.85
CA ASP A 55 24.41 1.20 47.36
C ASP A 55 25.48 0.54 46.48
N VAL A 56 25.38 0.71 45.17
CA VAL A 56 26.27 0.08 44.20
C VAL A 56 27.36 1.07 43.81
N LYS A 57 28.59 0.76 44.23
CA LYS A 57 29.78 1.54 43.88
C LYS A 57 30.33 1.06 42.55
N SER A 58 30.40 1.96 41.58
CA SER A 58 30.94 1.60 40.27
C SER A 58 32.47 1.61 40.33
N PRO A 59 33.16 0.59 39.79
CA PRO A 59 34.61 0.60 39.72
C PRO A 59 35.09 1.73 38.78
N GLU A 60 36.08 2.51 39.21
CA GLU A 60 36.74 3.49 38.33
C GLU A 60 37.24 2.77 37.07
N ARG A 61 36.82 3.25 35.88
CA ARG A 61 37.26 2.67 34.62
C ARG A 61 38.78 2.75 34.54
N ALA A 62 39.44 1.60 34.52
CA ALA A 62 40.87 1.54 34.26
C ALA A 62 41.15 2.16 32.89
N CYS A 63 41.81 3.32 32.89
CA CYS A 63 42.25 3.97 31.66
C CYS A 63 43.34 3.09 31.03
N VAL A 64 42.97 2.29 30.03
CA VAL A 64 43.92 1.54 29.22
C VAL A 64 44.79 2.55 28.47
N SER A 65 46.11 2.51 28.72
CA SER A 65 47.12 3.37 28.10
C SER A 65 46.90 3.49 26.59
N GLY A 66 46.85 4.72 26.07
CA GLY A 66 46.34 5.07 24.74
C GLY A 66 47.01 4.36 23.55
N GLU A 67 48.23 3.86 23.69
CA GLU A 67 48.92 3.11 22.63
C GLU A 67 48.38 1.67 22.45
N HIS A 68 47.98 1.00 23.53
CA HIS A 68 47.37 -0.35 23.45
C HIS A 68 45.89 -0.29 23.05
N ALA A 69 45.22 0.85 23.30
CA ALA A 69 43.84 1.08 22.90
C ALA A 69 43.70 1.15 21.37
N ALA A 70 44.64 1.80 20.67
CA ALA A 70 44.60 1.95 19.21
C ALA A 70 44.71 0.60 18.49
N GLY A 71 45.67 -0.25 18.88
CA GLY A 71 45.83 -1.58 18.26
C GLY A 71 44.67 -2.53 18.53
N LEU A 72 44.04 -2.46 19.71
CA LEU A 72 42.87 -3.28 20.05
C LEU A 72 41.62 -2.84 19.26
N GLU A 73 41.44 -1.54 19.07
CA GLU A 73 40.32 -0.99 18.29
C GLU A 73 40.42 -1.41 16.81
N ASP A 74 41.62 -1.43 16.22
CA ASP A 74 41.85 -1.92 14.86
C ASP A 74 41.51 -3.42 14.72
N VAL A 75 41.95 -4.25 15.67
CA VAL A 75 41.63 -5.69 15.67
C VAL A 75 40.12 -5.90 15.81
N LYS A 76 39.45 -5.14 16.68
CA LYS A 76 38.00 -5.17 16.84
C LYS A 76 37.28 -4.73 15.56
N HIS A 77 37.81 -3.74 14.85
CA HIS A 77 37.26 -3.30 13.56
C HIS A 77 37.36 -4.39 12.49
N ILE A 78 38.50 -5.07 12.40
CA ILE A 78 38.72 -6.19 11.47
C ILE A 78 37.78 -7.35 11.80
N VAL A 79 37.68 -7.72 13.07
CA VAL A 79 36.77 -8.80 13.52
C VAL A 79 35.32 -8.43 13.21
N HIS A 80 34.92 -7.17 13.42
CA HIS A 80 33.59 -6.70 13.06
C HIS A 80 33.35 -6.75 11.54
N LEU A 81 34.32 -6.32 10.73
CA LEU A 81 34.22 -6.37 9.28
C LEU A 81 34.10 -7.80 8.78
N LEU A 82 34.87 -8.74 9.35
CA LEU A 82 34.83 -10.16 9.02
C LEU A 82 33.52 -10.80 9.45
N HIS A 83 33.05 -10.51 10.67
CA HIS A 83 31.75 -10.95 11.17
C HIS A 83 30.62 -10.46 10.27
N THR A 84 30.69 -9.20 9.85
CA THR A 84 29.75 -8.61 8.89
C THR A 84 29.85 -9.34 7.56
N ALA A 85 31.02 -9.48 6.95
CA ALA A 85 31.20 -10.15 5.66
C ALA A 85 30.73 -11.61 5.64
N ILE A 86 30.90 -12.34 6.75
CA ILE A 86 30.52 -13.76 6.86
C ILE A 86 29.00 -13.92 7.11
N HIS A 87 28.39 -13.09 7.95
CA HIS A 87 26.96 -13.24 8.31
C HIS A 87 26.01 -12.42 7.42
N GLN A 88 26.50 -11.38 6.75
CA GLN A 88 25.71 -10.53 5.85
C GLN A 88 25.04 -11.32 4.69
N PRO A 89 25.70 -12.25 3.97
CA PRO A 89 25.05 -12.94 2.86
C PRO A 89 23.89 -13.85 3.29
N GLU A 90 24.00 -14.54 4.42
CA GLU A 90 22.91 -15.39 4.92
C GLU A 90 21.70 -14.56 5.36
N HIS A 91 21.94 -13.45 6.05
CA HIS A 91 20.88 -12.53 6.43
C HIS A 91 20.17 -11.91 5.23
N HIS A 92 20.90 -11.55 4.17
CA HIS A 92 20.30 -11.02 2.94
C HIS A 92 19.43 -12.07 2.25
N LEU A 93 19.90 -13.30 2.12
CA LEU A 93 19.12 -14.37 1.47
C LEU A 93 17.85 -14.73 2.24
N LEU A 94 17.91 -14.81 3.57
CA LEU A 94 16.73 -15.04 4.40
C LEU A 94 15.73 -13.89 4.26
N LYS A 95 16.21 -12.66 4.24
CA LYS A 95 15.37 -11.47 4.11
C LYS A 95 14.74 -11.37 2.71
N GLU A 96 15.49 -11.66 1.66
CA GLU A 96 14.97 -11.76 0.29
C GLU A 96 13.88 -12.83 0.19
N ARG A 97 14.11 -14.01 0.78
CA ARG A 97 13.09 -15.09 0.82
C ARG A 97 11.83 -14.64 1.53
N GLN A 98 11.95 -14.02 2.70
CA GLN A 98 10.80 -13.49 3.44
C GLN A 98 10.04 -12.43 2.65
N LEU A 99 10.75 -11.50 2.00
CA LEU A 99 10.13 -10.48 1.15
C LEU A 99 9.42 -11.09 -0.06
N LEU A 100 10.04 -12.09 -0.71
CA LEU A 100 9.42 -12.80 -1.84
C LEU A 100 8.16 -13.56 -1.41
N GLU A 101 8.18 -14.22 -0.24
CA GLU A 101 7.00 -14.90 0.31
C GLU A 101 5.88 -13.91 0.65
N GLN A 102 6.22 -12.75 1.24
CA GLN A 102 5.25 -11.69 1.50
C GLN A 102 4.65 -11.14 0.21
N LEU A 103 5.49 -10.89 -0.81
CA LEU A 103 5.05 -10.39 -2.11
C LEU A 103 4.12 -11.39 -2.80
N ASP A 104 4.46 -12.68 -2.79
CA ASP A 104 3.64 -13.72 -3.42
C ASP A 104 2.29 -13.89 -2.70
N ASN A 105 2.29 -13.81 -1.36
CA ASN A 105 1.06 -13.82 -0.57
C ASN A 105 0.18 -12.60 -0.87
N LEU A 106 0.77 -11.39 -0.91
CA LEU A 106 0.07 -10.16 -1.30
C LEU A 106 -0.52 -10.29 -2.71
N LYS A 107 0.27 -10.76 -3.67
CA LYS A 107 -0.17 -10.97 -5.06
C LYS A 107 -1.29 -11.99 -5.17
N GLN A 108 -1.24 -13.07 -4.37
CA GLN A 108 -2.29 -14.07 -4.32
C GLN A 108 -3.59 -13.49 -3.75
N GLN A 109 -3.51 -12.65 -2.71
CA GLN A 109 -4.67 -11.91 -2.18
C GLN A 109 -5.20 -10.87 -3.17
N LEU A 110 -4.32 -10.28 -3.99
CA LEU A 110 -4.69 -9.29 -5.02
C LEU A 110 -5.37 -9.92 -6.24
N SER A 111 -4.99 -11.14 -6.63
CA SER A 111 -5.49 -11.84 -7.82
C SER A 111 -7.03 -11.89 -7.95
N PRO A 112 -7.81 -12.29 -6.93
CA PRO A 112 -9.28 -12.28 -7.05
C PRO A 112 -9.85 -10.88 -7.26
N MET A 113 -9.18 -9.87 -6.70
CA MET A 113 -9.59 -8.47 -6.79
C MET A 113 -9.38 -7.91 -8.20
N GLU A 114 -8.24 -8.21 -8.81
CA GLU A 114 -7.93 -7.87 -10.20
C GLU A 114 -8.87 -8.57 -11.19
N LYS A 115 -9.22 -9.84 -10.93
CA LYS A 115 -10.19 -10.58 -11.76
C LYS A 115 -11.56 -9.90 -11.78
N ILE A 116 -12.06 -9.43 -10.64
CA ILE A 116 -13.34 -8.72 -10.54
C ILE A 116 -13.26 -7.37 -11.29
N LYS A 117 -12.16 -6.63 -11.12
CA LYS A 117 -11.91 -5.38 -11.84
C LYS A 117 -11.94 -5.59 -13.35
N ALA A 118 -11.23 -6.61 -13.85
CA ALA A 118 -11.16 -6.96 -15.26
C ALA A 118 -12.51 -7.43 -15.84
N GLN A 119 -13.31 -8.17 -15.06
CA GLN A 119 -14.66 -8.55 -15.47
C GLN A 119 -15.57 -7.34 -15.62
N LEU A 120 -15.48 -6.39 -14.68
CA LEU A 120 -16.31 -5.18 -14.71
C LEU A 120 -15.92 -4.27 -15.89
N SER A 121 -14.63 -4.09 -16.16
CA SER A 121 -14.16 -3.30 -17.31
C SER A 121 -14.59 -3.93 -18.64
N ARG A 122 -14.42 -5.25 -18.81
CA ARG A 122 -14.88 -5.98 -20.02
C ARG A 122 -16.38 -5.84 -20.23
N THR A 123 -17.17 -5.93 -19.15
CA THR A 123 -18.63 -5.79 -19.24
C THR A 123 -19.03 -4.39 -19.69
N ALA A 124 -18.38 -3.34 -19.15
CA ALA A 124 -18.63 -1.95 -19.53
C ALA A 124 -18.24 -1.67 -21.00
N GLU A 125 -17.11 -2.20 -21.45
CA GLU A 125 -16.67 -2.09 -22.86
C GLU A 125 -17.64 -2.78 -23.82
N SER A 126 -18.16 -3.96 -23.45
CA SER A 126 -19.11 -4.70 -24.27
C SER A 126 -20.44 -3.96 -24.46
N HIS A 127 -20.93 -3.29 -23.41
CA HIS A 127 -22.15 -2.49 -23.48
C HIS A 127 -21.99 -1.27 -24.38
N SER A 128 -20.89 -0.54 -24.25
CA SER A 128 -20.57 0.61 -25.12
C SER A 128 -20.43 0.16 -26.58
N SER A 129 -19.76 -0.96 -26.82
CA SER A 129 -19.56 -1.49 -28.17
C SER A 129 -20.87 -1.97 -28.81
N ARG A 130 -21.77 -2.59 -28.04
CA ARG A 130 -23.09 -2.99 -28.52
C ARG A 130 -23.94 -1.79 -28.92
N ALA A 131 -23.95 -0.73 -28.12
CA ALA A 131 -24.71 0.49 -28.44
C ALA A 131 -24.23 1.12 -29.76
N LEU A 132 -22.91 1.18 -29.97
CA LEU A 132 -22.33 1.67 -31.22
C LEU A 132 -22.70 0.78 -32.40
N TRP A 133 -22.59 -0.54 -32.27
CA TRP A 133 -22.97 -1.49 -33.33
C TRP A 133 -24.47 -1.42 -33.68
N VAL A 134 -25.35 -1.22 -32.68
CA VAL A 134 -26.78 -1.00 -32.91
C VAL A 134 -27.02 0.30 -33.67
N GLY A 135 -26.30 1.38 -33.33
CA GLY A 135 -26.37 2.65 -34.05
C GLY A 135 -25.95 2.51 -35.52
N VAL A 136 -24.83 1.82 -35.78
CA VAL A 136 -24.35 1.54 -37.15
C VAL A 136 -25.35 0.68 -37.93
N ALA A 137 -25.91 -0.35 -37.31
CA ALA A 137 -26.91 -1.20 -37.96
C ALA A 137 -28.18 -0.41 -38.32
N LEU A 138 -28.66 0.44 -37.41
CA LEU A 138 -29.86 1.27 -37.64
C LEU A 138 -29.64 2.29 -38.76
N LEU A 139 -28.48 2.96 -38.79
CA LEU A 139 -28.11 3.87 -39.87
C LEU A 139 -27.97 3.14 -41.22
N SER A 140 -27.42 1.92 -41.21
CA SER A 140 -27.29 1.10 -42.42
C SER A 140 -28.66 0.70 -42.99
N VAL A 141 -29.58 0.29 -42.11
CA VAL A 141 -30.97 -0.04 -42.51
C VAL A 141 -31.69 1.21 -43.03
N GLN A 142 -31.52 2.35 -42.36
CA GLN A 142 -32.08 3.63 -42.80
C GLN A 142 -31.60 4.02 -44.20
N GLY A 143 -30.29 3.93 -44.46
CA GLY A 143 -29.70 4.21 -45.77
C GLY A 143 -30.19 3.23 -46.86
N GLY A 144 -30.24 1.94 -46.55
CA GLY A 144 -30.73 0.91 -47.48
C GLY A 144 -32.21 1.06 -47.83
N ALA A 145 -33.06 1.39 -46.84
CA ALA A 145 -34.48 1.63 -47.06
C ALA A 145 -34.71 2.86 -47.95
N LEU A 146 -33.98 3.96 -47.70
CA LEU A 146 -34.06 5.15 -48.54
C LEU A 146 -33.60 4.85 -49.98
N ALA A 147 -32.47 4.16 -50.15
CA ALA A 147 -31.97 3.77 -51.47
C ALA A 147 -33.00 2.90 -52.24
N TRP A 148 -33.63 1.94 -51.56
CA TRP A 148 -34.65 1.09 -52.19
C TRP A 148 -35.90 1.91 -52.59
N LEU A 149 -36.40 2.79 -51.71
CA LEU A 149 -37.54 3.64 -52.04
C LEU A 149 -37.24 4.58 -53.22
N THR A 150 -36.03 5.18 -53.28
CA THR A 150 -35.65 6.16 -54.31
C THR A 150 -35.42 5.55 -55.69
N TRP A 151 -35.05 4.26 -55.77
CA TRP A 151 -34.77 3.61 -57.06
C TRP A 151 -35.90 2.74 -57.59
N TRP A 152 -36.68 2.10 -56.70
CA TRP A 152 -37.70 1.13 -57.11
C TRP A 152 -39.13 1.65 -57.03
N VAL A 153 -39.46 2.56 -56.11
CA VAL A 153 -40.86 2.88 -55.77
C VAL A 153 -41.23 4.32 -56.07
N TYR A 154 -40.38 5.29 -55.71
CA TYR A 154 -40.66 6.73 -55.83
C TYR A 154 -39.54 7.45 -56.57
N SER A 155 -39.90 8.45 -57.39
CA SER A 155 -38.91 9.37 -57.96
C SER A 155 -38.29 10.26 -56.90
N TRP A 156 -37.05 10.69 -57.15
CA TRP A 156 -36.25 11.53 -56.25
C TRP A 156 -36.99 12.78 -55.74
N ASP A 157 -37.80 13.41 -56.60
CA ASP A 157 -38.58 14.63 -56.31
C ASP A 157 -39.57 14.47 -55.14
N VAL A 158 -40.12 13.27 -54.94
CA VAL A 158 -41.04 12.97 -53.82
C VAL A 158 -40.27 12.64 -52.53
N MET A 159 -39.06 12.09 -52.66
CA MET A 159 -38.24 11.62 -51.53
C MET A 159 -37.37 12.72 -50.92
N GLU A 160 -37.08 13.79 -51.66
CA GLU A 160 -36.28 14.93 -51.21
C GLU A 160 -36.73 15.47 -49.84
N PRO A 161 -37.98 15.95 -49.64
CA PRO A 161 -38.40 16.47 -48.34
C PRO A 161 -38.41 15.40 -47.23
N VAL A 162 -38.70 14.15 -47.57
CA VAL A 162 -38.75 13.03 -46.61
C VAL A 162 -37.36 12.74 -46.04
N THR A 163 -36.33 12.71 -46.89
CA THR A 163 -34.94 12.49 -46.45
C THR A 163 -34.43 13.62 -45.55
N TYR A 164 -34.81 14.88 -45.81
CA TYR A 164 -34.49 16.01 -44.95
C TYR A 164 -35.10 15.86 -43.55
N PHE A 165 -36.40 15.55 -43.46
CA PHE A 165 -37.05 15.35 -42.15
C PHE A 165 -36.44 14.19 -41.37
N ILE A 166 -36.14 13.08 -42.05
CA ILE A 166 -35.50 11.92 -41.42
C ILE A 166 -34.10 12.29 -40.90
N THR A 167 -33.28 12.97 -41.70
CA THR A 167 -31.92 13.37 -41.29
C THR A 167 -31.94 14.34 -40.11
N TYR A 168 -32.89 15.30 -40.13
CA TYR A 168 -33.09 16.22 -39.02
C TYR A 168 -33.58 15.51 -37.76
N ALA A 169 -34.50 14.54 -37.89
CA ALA A 169 -34.97 13.72 -36.77
C ALA A 169 -33.86 12.83 -36.20
N THR A 170 -33.03 12.19 -37.04
CA THR A 170 -31.90 11.36 -36.60
C THR A 170 -30.85 12.20 -35.88
N SER A 171 -30.51 13.39 -36.40
CA SER A 171 -29.55 14.29 -35.74
C SER A 171 -30.10 14.87 -34.43
N MET A 172 -31.37 15.26 -34.38
CA MET A 172 -32.06 15.67 -33.15
C MET A 172 -32.07 14.54 -32.11
N GLY A 173 -32.37 13.31 -32.53
CA GLY A 173 -32.37 12.13 -31.67
C GLY A 173 -30.98 11.79 -31.13
N ALA A 174 -29.94 11.89 -31.96
CA ALA A 174 -28.55 11.72 -31.54
C ALA A 174 -28.14 12.78 -30.52
N PHE A 175 -28.52 14.05 -30.74
CA PHE A 175 -28.26 15.13 -29.80
C PHE A 175 -29.03 14.98 -28.48
N ALA A 176 -30.31 14.60 -28.55
CA ALA A 176 -31.12 14.32 -27.36
C ALA A 176 -30.55 13.13 -26.56
N TYR A 177 -30.16 12.06 -27.24
CA TYR A 177 -29.49 10.92 -26.61
C TYR A 177 -28.17 11.34 -25.95
N TYR A 178 -27.37 12.17 -26.61
CA TYR A 178 -26.13 12.71 -26.06
C TYR A 178 -26.37 13.55 -24.79
N VAL A 179 -27.33 14.48 -24.81
CA VAL A 179 -27.71 15.31 -23.65
C VAL A 179 -28.22 14.45 -22.50
N LEU A 180 -29.05 13.44 -22.78
CA LEU A 180 -29.72 12.61 -21.78
C LEU A 180 -28.77 11.58 -21.17
N THR A 181 -27.86 11.02 -21.98
CA THR A 181 -26.87 10.04 -21.52
C THR A 181 -25.67 10.72 -20.87
N LYS A 182 -25.48 12.06 -21.03
CA LYS A 182 -24.32 12.85 -20.53
C LYS A 182 -22.99 12.12 -20.71
N THR A 183 -22.89 11.33 -21.77
CA THR A 183 -21.74 10.47 -22.04
C THR A 183 -21.02 11.14 -23.18
N ASP A 184 -20.18 12.11 -22.83
CA ASP A 184 -19.17 12.59 -23.76
C ASP A 184 -18.29 11.41 -24.16
N TYR A 185 -18.27 11.13 -25.46
CA TYR A 185 -17.51 10.06 -26.10
C TYR A 185 -15.98 10.22 -25.90
N VAL A 186 -15.55 11.32 -25.28
CA VAL A 186 -14.18 11.61 -24.91
C VAL A 186 -14.20 12.06 -23.46
N TYR A 187 -13.95 11.16 -22.51
CA TYR A 187 -13.20 11.50 -21.30
C TYR A 187 -12.83 10.21 -20.55
N PRO A 188 -11.57 9.76 -20.60
CA PRO A 188 -11.09 8.69 -19.72
C PRO A 188 -11.37 9.00 -18.24
N GLU A 189 -11.35 10.26 -17.83
CA GLU A 189 -11.59 10.67 -16.44
C GLU A 189 -13.05 10.54 -15.96
N ALA A 190 -14.03 10.79 -16.84
CA ALA A 190 -15.45 10.63 -16.49
C ALA A 190 -15.82 9.15 -16.38
N LYS A 191 -15.24 8.31 -17.26
CA LYS A 191 -15.33 6.85 -17.21
C LYS A 191 -14.71 6.31 -15.94
N ASP A 192 -13.55 6.83 -15.53
CA ASP A 192 -12.91 6.45 -14.28
C ASP A 192 -13.78 6.80 -13.07
N ARG A 193 -14.44 7.96 -13.06
CA ARG A 193 -15.33 8.33 -11.95
C ARG A 193 -16.57 7.44 -11.84
N GLN A 194 -17.21 7.12 -12.96
CA GLN A 194 -18.32 6.16 -12.98
C GLN A 194 -17.83 4.76 -12.63
N PHE A 195 -16.70 4.31 -13.17
CA PHE A 195 -16.07 3.05 -12.85
C PHE A 195 -15.78 2.94 -11.36
N LEU A 196 -15.24 3.99 -10.75
CA LEU A 196 -14.94 4.05 -9.32
C LEU A 196 -16.22 3.94 -8.48
N GLN A 197 -17.30 4.64 -8.86
CA GLN A 197 -18.60 4.52 -8.17
C GLN A 197 -19.22 3.14 -8.32
N TYR A 198 -19.17 2.53 -9.51
CA TYR A 198 -19.63 1.17 -9.75
C TYR A 198 -18.76 0.15 -9.00
N PHE A 199 -17.45 0.36 -8.96
CA PHE A 199 -16.49 -0.46 -8.24
C PHE A 199 -16.76 -0.41 -6.74
N HIS A 200 -16.95 0.78 -6.15
CA HIS A 200 -17.31 0.91 -4.73
C HIS A 200 -18.68 0.30 -4.41
N LYS A 201 -19.69 0.44 -5.29
CA LYS A 201 -20.99 -0.23 -5.11
C LYS A 201 -20.91 -1.75 -5.23
N ALA A 202 -20.15 -2.25 -6.20
CA ALA A 202 -19.91 -3.69 -6.38
C ALA A 202 -19.08 -4.27 -5.23
N ALA A 203 -18.11 -3.50 -4.75
CA ALA A 203 -17.30 -3.83 -3.60
C ALA A 203 -18.14 -3.92 -2.33
N ALA A 204 -18.99 -2.93 -2.06
CA ALA A 204 -19.92 -2.95 -0.95
C ALA A 204 -20.88 -4.16 -1.00
N LYS A 205 -21.38 -4.53 -2.18
CA LYS A 205 -22.25 -5.72 -2.35
C LYS A 205 -21.53 -7.05 -2.09
N LYS A 206 -20.22 -7.11 -2.30
CA LYS A 206 -19.41 -8.32 -2.08
C LYS A 206 -18.63 -8.31 -0.76
N ASN A 207 -18.89 -7.37 0.16
CA ASN A 207 -18.07 -7.13 1.36
C ASN A 207 -16.56 -7.00 1.05
N PHE A 208 -16.25 -6.42 -0.10
CA PHE A 208 -14.89 -6.20 -0.55
C PHE A 208 -14.34 -4.94 0.12
N ASN A 209 -13.29 -5.11 0.92
CA ASN A 209 -12.65 -4.01 1.61
C ASN A 209 -11.66 -3.31 0.66
N VAL A 210 -12.14 -2.26 -0.02
CA VAL A 210 -11.33 -1.44 -0.94
C VAL A 210 -10.16 -0.77 -0.21
N ALA A 211 -10.31 -0.43 1.09
CA ALA A 211 -9.24 0.14 1.87
C ALA A 211 -8.09 -0.85 2.04
N LYS A 212 -8.40 -2.10 2.37
CA LYS A 212 -7.41 -3.18 2.45
C LYS A 212 -6.71 -3.45 1.12
N TYR A 213 -7.40 -3.30 -0.02
CA TYR A 213 -6.78 -3.43 -1.34
C TYR A 213 -5.78 -2.31 -1.63
N ASN A 214 -6.14 -1.06 -1.32
CA ASN A 214 -5.22 0.06 -1.50
C ASN A 214 -4.02 -0.06 -0.56
N GLU A 215 -4.24 -0.44 0.69
CA GLU A 215 -3.18 -0.70 1.67
C GLU A 215 -2.22 -1.79 1.19
N LEU A 216 -2.73 -2.94 0.74
CA LEU A 216 -1.89 -4.00 0.14
C LEU A 216 -1.12 -3.51 -1.10
N LYS A 217 -1.70 -2.60 -1.88
CA LYS A 217 -1.09 -2.10 -3.11
C LYS A 217 -0.01 -1.06 -2.81
N ASP A 218 -0.20 -0.26 -1.77
CA ASP A 218 0.78 0.67 -1.25
C ASP A 218 1.93 -0.09 -0.59
N GLU A 219 1.64 -1.14 0.20
CA GLU A 219 2.65 -2.07 0.75
C GLU A 219 3.47 -2.78 -0.34
N LEU A 220 2.86 -3.10 -1.49
CA LEU A 220 3.57 -3.72 -2.61
C LEU A 220 4.40 -2.72 -3.43
N ALA A 221 4.08 -1.43 -3.35
CA ALA A 221 4.79 -0.36 -4.05
C ALA A 221 5.98 0.20 -3.26
N GLN A 222 6.03 -0.08 -1.96
CA GLN A 222 7.03 0.40 -1.00
C GLN A 222 8.18 -0.59 -0.83
#